data_AF-A0A2N7PK45-F1
#
_entry.id   AF-A0A2N7PK45-F1
#
_cell.length_a   1.000
_cell.length_b   1.000
_cell.length_c   1.000
_cell.angle_alpha   90.00
_cell.angle_beta   90.00
_cell.angle_gamma   90.00
#
_symmetry.space_group_name_H-M   'P 1'
#
loop_
_entity.id
_entity.type
_entity.pdbx_description
1 polymer ?
#
loop_
_entity_poly.entity_id
_entity_poly.type
_entity_poly.pdbx_seq_one_letter_code
_entity_poly.pdbx_strand_id
1 'polypeptide(L)'
;MFRKAIVDLPLHNGKCPPWLFEKMIRLGRAILLVVYREFGREELLKRLSDPYWFQALGCLLGFDWHSSGLTTTLGGALKKGLEPYFKEIGLFICGGKGRGALNTPKEIEFWGEKVGLGQEVSQFITLSRLIARIDNNALQDGFNLYFHLFIFTKDGKWTVIQQGMDEKSLYA
;
A
#
# COMPACT_ATOMS: atom_id res chain seq x y z
N MET A 1 -0.44 12.63 16.76
CA MET A 1 -1.72 12.77 16.04
C MET A 1 -1.64 11.87 14.81
N PHE A 2 -2.47 10.82 14.73
CA PHE A 2 -2.55 9.98 13.52
C PHE A 2 -3.31 10.77 12.44
N ARG A 3 -2.74 10.90 11.25
CA ARG A 3 -3.39 11.60 10.13
C ARG A 3 -4.08 10.54 9.26
N LYS A 4 -5.42 10.52 9.29
CA LYS A 4 -6.26 9.70 8.39
C LYS A 4 -6.74 10.58 7.24
N ALA A 5 -6.66 10.08 6.01
CA ALA A 5 -7.20 10.72 4.82
C ALA A 5 -7.95 9.65 4.00
N ILE A 6 -9.09 10.03 3.41
CA ILE A 6 -10.05 9.11 2.76
C ILE A 6 -10.44 9.72 1.41
N VAL A 7 -10.60 8.88 0.39
CA VAL A 7 -11.09 9.23 -0.94
C VAL A 7 -11.98 8.08 -1.43
N ASP A 8 -13.20 8.39 -1.87
CA ASP A 8 -14.14 7.40 -2.44
C ASP A 8 -14.10 7.42 -3.97
N LEU A 9 -14.11 6.24 -4.59
CA LEU A 9 -14.03 6.05 -6.04
C LEU A 9 -15.08 5.05 -6.56
N PRO A 10 -15.66 5.25 -7.75
CA PRO A 10 -16.62 4.31 -8.30
C PRO A 10 -15.98 2.96 -8.69
N LEU A 11 -16.72 1.88 -8.46
CA LEU A 11 -16.29 0.52 -8.78
C LEU A 11 -16.26 0.28 -10.29
N HIS A 12 -15.09 -0.08 -10.78
CA HIS A 12 -14.90 -0.48 -12.18
C HIS A 12 -14.58 -1.98 -12.30
N ASN A 13 -15.25 -2.63 -13.24
CA ASN A 13 -14.96 -4.01 -13.59
C ASN A 13 -13.80 -4.09 -14.59
N GLY A 14 -12.88 -5.03 -14.39
CA GLY A 14 -11.75 -5.25 -15.28
C GLY A 14 -10.49 -5.67 -14.53
N LYS A 15 -9.49 -6.14 -15.27
CA LYS A 15 -8.16 -6.44 -14.74
C LYS A 15 -7.14 -5.62 -15.51
N CYS A 16 -6.15 -5.07 -14.80
CA CYS A 16 -5.00 -4.45 -15.43
C CYS A 16 -4.34 -5.47 -16.38
N PRO A 17 -4.15 -5.13 -17.67
CA PRO A 17 -3.53 -6.05 -18.59
C PRO A 17 -2.05 -6.26 -18.23
N PRO A 18 -1.49 -7.47 -18.41
CA PRO A 18 -0.13 -7.78 -17.98
C PRO A 18 0.94 -6.82 -18.51
N TRP A 19 0.83 -6.42 -19.78
CA TRP A 19 1.78 -5.51 -20.43
C TRP A 19 1.79 -4.11 -19.79
N LEU A 20 0.65 -3.64 -19.27
CA LEU A 20 0.56 -2.36 -18.57
C LEU A 20 1.18 -2.51 -17.20
N PHE A 21 0.81 -3.56 -16.47
CA PHE A 21 1.35 -3.84 -15.14
C PHE A 21 2.89 -3.92 -15.13
N GLU A 22 3.50 -4.54 -16.14
CA GLU A 22 4.96 -4.56 -16.31
C GLU A 22 5.57 -3.17 -16.49
N LYS A 23 4.91 -2.28 -17.26
CA LYS A 23 5.33 -0.88 -17.41
C LYS A 23 5.17 -0.11 -16.11
N MET A 24 4.06 -0.31 -15.38
CA MET A 24 3.82 0.29 -14.07
C MET A 24 4.91 -0.08 -13.05
N ILE A 25 5.30 -1.35 -12.99
CA ILE A 25 6.40 -1.82 -12.12
C ILE A 25 7.68 -1.05 -12.41
N ARG A 26 8.05 -0.95 -13.70
CA ARG A 26 9.30 -0.32 -14.12
C ARG A 26 9.31 1.18 -13.84
N LEU A 27 8.26 1.88 -14.26
CA LEU A 27 8.15 3.34 -14.11
C LEU A 27 7.91 3.74 -12.65
N GLY A 28 7.00 3.05 -11.96
CA GLY A 28 6.72 3.27 -10.54
C GLY A 28 7.98 3.11 -9.69
N ARG A 29 8.75 2.03 -9.88
CA ARG A 29 10.06 1.87 -9.25
C ARG A 29 10.97 3.06 -9.52
N ALA A 30 11.13 3.46 -10.78
CA ALA A 30 12.04 4.55 -11.13
C ALA A 30 11.66 5.86 -10.41
N ILE A 31 10.38 6.20 -10.40
CA ILE A 31 9.85 7.38 -9.70
C ILE A 31 10.12 7.29 -8.20
N LEU A 32 9.78 6.17 -7.54
CA LEU A 32 9.98 6.02 -6.10
C LEU A 32 11.48 6.07 -5.71
N LEU A 33 12.37 5.51 -6.54
CA LEU A 33 13.81 5.60 -6.31
C LEU A 33 14.35 7.02 -6.48
N VAL A 34 13.83 7.79 -7.44
CA VAL A 34 14.17 9.22 -7.57
C VAL A 34 13.69 9.98 -6.34
N VAL A 35 12.44 9.79 -5.92
CA VAL A 35 11.89 10.43 -4.71
C VAL A 35 12.74 10.09 -3.48
N TYR A 36 13.13 8.82 -3.32
CA TYR A 36 13.99 8.38 -2.23
C TYR A 36 15.38 9.04 -2.28
N ARG A 37 16.01 9.13 -3.45
CA ARG A 37 17.35 9.73 -3.59
C ARG A 37 17.35 11.22 -3.30
N GLU A 38 16.33 11.94 -3.74
CA GLU A 38 16.24 13.39 -3.60
C GLU A 38 15.75 13.83 -2.19
N PHE A 39 14.80 13.09 -1.62
CA PHE A 39 14.09 13.53 -0.40
C PHE A 39 14.21 12.55 0.78
N GLY A 40 14.82 11.40 0.57
CA GLY A 40 14.94 10.36 1.58
C GLY A 40 13.69 9.52 1.78
N ARG A 41 13.85 8.50 2.61
CA ARG A 41 12.82 7.48 2.88
C ARG A 41 11.59 8.03 3.60
N GLU A 42 11.77 8.96 4.52
CA GLU A 42 10.64 9.48 5.30
C GLU A 42 9.66 10.25 4.42
N GLU A 43 10.17 11.08 3.52
CA GLU A 43 9.35 11.80 2.55
C GLU A 43 8.70 10.83 1.56
N LEU A 44 9.40 9.77 1.13
CA LEU A 44 8.80 8.70 0.34
C LEU A 44 7.62 8.04 1.07
N LEU A 45 7.79 7.67 2.34
CA LEU A 45 6.71 7.07 3.15
C LEU A 45 5.54 8.03 3.31
N LYS A 46 5.81 9.31 3.57
CA LYS A 46 4.80 10.36 3.71
C LYS A 46 4.00 10.56 2.42
N ARG A 47 4.65 10.59 1.26
CA ARG A 47 3.99 10.68 -0.05
C ARG A 47 3.12 9.46 -0.34
N LEU A 48 3.61 8.25 -0.03
CA LEU A 48 2.81 7.03 -0.17
C LEU A 48 1.59 7.00 0.76
N SER A 49 1.66 7.67 1.93
CA SER A 49 0.54 7.79 2.86
C SER A 49 -0.51 8.84 2.45
N ASP A 50 -0.20 9.71 1.49
CA ASP A 50 -1.12 10.73 1.01
C ASP A 50 -1.99 10.14 -0.12
N PRO A 51 -3.33 10.06 0.05
CA PRO A 51 -4.19 9.42 -0.93
C PRO A 51 -4.23 10.18 -2.26
N TYR A 52 -4.08 11.51 -2.26
CA TYR A 52 -4.06 12.29 -3.50
C TYR A 52 -2.76 12.06 -4.26
N TRP A 53 -1.62 12.01 -3.56
CA TRP A 53 -0.34 11.70 -4.18
C TRP A 53 -0.33 10.26 -4.73
N PHE A 54 -0.84 9.31 -3.96
CA PHE A 54 -0.95 7.90 -4.38
C PHE A 54 -1.86 7.75 -5.60
N GLN A 55 -3.03 8.40 -5.59
CA GLN A 55 -3.95 8.42 -6.74
C GLN A 55 -3.32 9.08 -7.97
N ALA A 56 -2.66 10.23 -7.80
CA ALA A 56 -1.98 10.93 -8.89
C ALA A 56 -0.87 10.08 -9.50
N LEU A 57 -0.11 9.34 -8.68
CA LEU A 57 0.88 8.39 -9.15
C LEU A 57 0.22 7.26 -9.96
N GLY A 58 -0.90 6.71 -9.49
CA GLY A 58 -1.66 5.71 -10.23
C GLY A 58 -2.10 6.22 -11.60
N CYS A 59 -2.57 7.46 -11.67
CA CYS A 59 -2.95 8.12 -12.91
C CYS A 59 -1.76 8.25 -13.87
N LEU A 60 -0.62 8.72 -13.35
CA LEU A 60 0.62 8.85 -14.11
C LEU A 60 1.11 7.50 -14.67
N LEU A 61 0.83 6.40 -13.97
CA LEU A 61 1.20 5.05 -14.40
C LEU A 61 0.18 4.40 -15.36
N GLY A 62 -0.85 5.14 -15.79
CA GLY A 62 -1.78 4.73 -16.84
C GLY A 62 -3.16 4.27 -16.36
N PHE A 63 -3.55 4.58 -15.11
CA PHE A 63 -4.93 4.42 -14.65
C PHE A 63 -5.73 5.72 -14.82
N ASP A 64 -7.05 5.60 -14.84
CA ASP A 64 -7.92 6.77 -14.76
C ASP A 64 -8.17 7.19 -13.32
N TRP A 65 -8.38 8.49 -13.11
CA TRP A 65 -8.57 9.12 -11.80
C TRP A 65 -9.77 8.59 -11.01
N HIS A 66 -10.75 7.97 -11.67
CA HIS A 66 -11.99 7.46 -11.10
C HIS A 66 -11.99 5.92 -10.98
N SER A 67 -10.85 5.25 -11.16
CA SER A 67 -10.80 3.78 -11.13
C SER A 67 -10.53 3.23 -9.73
N SER A 68 -11.49 2.53 -9.13
CA SER A 68 -11.28 1.78 -7.88
C SER A 68 -10.21 0.68 -7.99
N GLY A 69 -9.91 0.19 -9.20
CA GLY A 69 -8.85 -0.78 -9.44
C GLY A 69 -7.44 -0.21 -9.26
N LEU A 70 -7.31 1.12 -9.22
CA LEU A 70 -6.04 1.83 -9.11
C LEU A 70 -5.30 1.44 -7.83
N THR A 71 -5.93 1.54 -6.66
CA THR A 71 -5.23 1.33 -5.38
C THR A 71 -4.64 -0.07 -5.28
N THR A 72 -5.42 -1.10 -5.64
CA THR A 72 -4.94 -2.49 -5.62
C THR A 72 -3.84 -2.75 -6.65
N THR A 73 -3.98 -2.24 -7.87
CA THR A 73 -3.02 -2.49 -8.96
C THR A 73 -1.72 -1.72 -8.73
N LEU A 74 -1.83 -0.44 -8.38
CA LEU A 74 -0.70 0.41 -8.04
C LEU A 74 0.07 -0.18 -6.87
N GLY A 75 -0.60 -0.52 -5.76
CA GLY A 75 0.06 -1.10 -4.60
C GLY A 75 0.81 -2.40 -4.92
N GLY A 76 0.22 -3.26 -5.75
CA GLY A 76 0.90 -4.46 -6.26
C GLY A 76 2.12 -4.16 -7.13
N ALA A 77 2.00 -3.17 -8.03
CA ALA A 77 3.10 -2.75 -8.91
C ALA A 77 4.27 -2.13 -8.13
N LEU A 78 3.97 -1.27 -7.15
CA LEU A 78 4.99 -0.62 -6.32
C LEU A 78 5.71 -1.63 -5.42
N LYS A 79 4.98 -2.56 -4.78
CA LYS A 79 5.58 -3.64 -4.00
C LYS A 79 6.56 -4.44 -4.86
N LYS A 80 6.10 -4.96 -6.00
CA LYS A 80 6.93 -5.77 -6.91
C LYS A 80 8.10 -4.98 -7.50
N GLY A 81 7.91 -3.69 -7.77
CA GLY A 81 8.95 -2.80 -8.29
C GLY A 81 10.06 -2.52 -7.28
N LEU A 82 9.70 -2.27 -6.02
CA LEU A 82 10.66 -1.92 -4.98
C LEU A 82 11.27 -3.10 -4.24
N GLU A 83 10.69 -4.30 -4.30
CA GLU A 83 11.18 -5.49 -3.58
C GLU A 83 12.69 -5.74 -3.74
N PRO A 84 13.29 -5.65 -4.95
CA PRO A 84 14.75 -5.81 -5.11
C PRO A 84 15.59 -4.75 -4.37
N TYR A 85 14.99 -3.61 -4.00
CA TYR A 85 15.64 -2.45 -3.40
C TYR A 85 15.28 -2.26 -1.92
N PHE A 86 14.37 -3.05 -1.34
CA PHE A 86 13.87 -2.88 0.02
C PHE A 86 14.99 -2.72 1.07
N LYS A 87 16.05 -3.51 0.98
CA LYS A 87 17.20 -3.42 1.89
C LYS A 87 18.03 -2.15 1.68
N GLU A 88 18.24 -1.75 0.43
CA GLU A 88 19.00 -0.54 0.07
C GLU A 88 18.27 0.71 0.59
N ILE A 89 16.98 0.83 0.30
CA ILE A 89 16.19 2.01 0.68
C ILE A 89 15.74 1.96 2.14
N GLY A 90 15.67 0.76 2.73
CA GLY A 90 15.18 0.53 4.08
C GLY A 90 13.67 0.74 4.25
N LEU A 91 12.87 0.50 3.21
CA LEU A 91 11.41 0.62 3.18
C LEU A 91 10.83 -0.67 2.62
N PHE A 92 9.83 -1.21 3.30
CA PHE A 92 9.27 -2.53 3.06
C PHE A 92 7.77 -2.41 2.86
N ILE A 93 7.26 -2.95 1.76
CA ILE A 93 5.83 -2.96 1.44
C ILE A 93 5.31 -4.39 1.62
N CYS A 94 4.43 -4.58 2.60
CA CYS A 94 3.84 -5.87 2.96
C CYS A 94 2.34 -5.88 2.66
N GLY A 95 1.80 -7.05 2.32
CA GLY A 95 0.38 -7.26 2.07
C GLY A 95 -0.01 -7.26 0.59
N GLY A 96 -1.28 -6.94 0.33
CA GLY A 96 -1.87 -6.85 -1.01
C GLY A 96 -3.37 -7.14 -1.00
N LYS A 97 -3.86 -7.73 -2.09
CA LYS A 97 -5.26 -8.16 -2.23
C LYS A 97 -5.45 -9.61 -1.79
N GLY A 98 -6.59 -9.95 -1.18
CA GLY A 98 -6.97 -11.33 -0.87
C GLY A 98 -5.94 -12.05 0.01
N ARG A 99 -5.34 -13.15 -0.51
CA ARG A 99 -4.28 -13.88 0.22
C ARG A 99 -3.08 -12.99 0.59
N GLY A 100 -2.79 -11.96 -0.21
CA GLY A 100 -1.75 -10.98 0.11
C GLY A 100 -2.03 -10.24 1.41
N ALA A 101 -3.27 -9.71 1.58
CA ALA A 101 -3.68 -9.04 2.81
C ALA A 101 -3.57 -9.97 4.03
N LEU A 102 -3.99 -11.23 3.90
CA LEU A 102 -3.91 -12.22 4.97
C LEU A 102 -2.45 -12.59 5.34
N ASN A 103 -1.54 -12.52 4.38
CA ASN A 103 -0.13 -12.84 4.57
C ASN A 103 0.70 -11.69 5.14
N THR A 104 0.14 -10.48 5.26
CA THR A 104 0.84 -9.28 5.74
C THR A 104 1.65 -9.52 7.03
N PRO A 105 1.12 -10.18 8.08
CA PRO A 105 1.89 -10.45 9.29
C PRO A 105 3.18 -11.25 9.06
N LYS A 106 3.15 -12.25 8.17
CA LYS A 106 4.32 -13.08 7.87
C LYS A 106 5.37 -12.30 7.06
N GLU A 107 4.93 -11.41 6.19
CA GLU A 107 5.85 -10.55 5.44
C GLU A 107 6.52 -9.50 6.35
N ILE A 108 5.76 -8.95 7.31
CA ILE A 108 6.31 -8.06 8.35
C ILE A 108 7.37 -8.80 9.17
N GLU A 109 7.05 -10.02 9.63
CA GLU A 109 7.99 -10.87 10.37
C GLU A 109 9.27 -11.11 9.57
N PHE A 110 9.14 -11.62 8.35
CA PHE A 110 10.26 -11.93 7.46
C PHE A 110 11.18 -10.73 7.19
N TRP A 111 10.61 -9.56 6.85
CA TRP A 111 11.42 -8.39 6.56
C TRP A 111 11.95 -7.73 7.83
N GLY A 112 11.17 -7.71 8.90
CA GLY A 112 11.55 -7.14 10.18
C GLY A 112 12.72 -7.87 10.83
N GLU A 113 12.75 -9.20 10.74
CA GLU A 113 13.91 -10.01 11.14
C GLU A 113 15.15 -9.68 10.31
N LYS A 114 14.99 -9.57 8.98
CA LYS A 114 16.10 -9.27 8.06
C LYS A 114 16.77 -7.90 8.29
N VAL A 115 16.08 -6.96 8.91
CA VAL A 115 16.63 -5.63 9.25
C VAL A 115 16.86 -5.40 10.73
N GLY A 116 16.62 -6.40 11.58
CA GLY A 116 16.93 -6.32 13.01
C GLY A 116 16.00 -5.40 13.82
N LEU A 117 14.72 -5.29 13.45
CA LEU A 117 13.74 -4.43 14.14
C LEU A 117 13.29 -4.95 15.53
N GLY A 118 13.68 -6.17 15.92
CA GLY A 118 13.45 -6.71 17.26
C GLY A 118 11.98 -6.65 17.70
N GLN A 119 11.73 -5.99 18.84
CA GLN A 119 10.39 -5.89 19.44
C GLN A 119 9.38 -5.12 18.56
N GLU A 120 9.84 -4.24 17.67
CA GLU A 120 8.95 -3.48 16.78
C GLU A 120 8.19 -4.39 15.81
N VAL A 121 8.76 -5.55 15.44
CA VAL A 121 8.11 -6.52 14.55
C VAL A 121 6.76 -6.98 15.10
N SER A 122 6.73 -7.37 16.37
CA SER A 122 5.49 -7.81 17.04
C SER A 122 4.47 -6.67 17.14
N GLN A 123 4.94 -5.43 17.37
CA GLN A 123 4.09 -4.25 17.38
C GLN A 123 3.47 -3.98 16.00
N PHE A 124 4.25 -4.05 14.92
CA PHE A 124 3.75 -3.86 13.56
C PHE A 124 2.75 -4.92 13.13
N ILE A 125 2.97 -6.18 13.49
CA ILE A 125 2.00 -7.25 13.27
C ILE A 125 0.68 -6.95 13.99
N THR A 126 0.76 -6.46 15.23
CA THR A 126 -0.40 -6.09 16.04
C THR A 126 -1.14 -4.91 15.41
N LEU A 127 -0.43 -3.86 15.02
CA LEU A 127 -0.97 -2.68 14.36
C LEU A 127 -1.62 -3.03 13.02
N SER A 128 -0.95 -3.81 12.16
CA SER A 128 -1.50 -4.27 10.88
C SER A 128 -2.85 -4.97 11.06
N ARG A 129 -2.93 -5.93 12.01
CA ARG A 129 -4.18 -6.66 12.30
C ARG A 129 -5.25 -5.76 12.89
N LEU A 130 -4.88 -4.88 13.82
CA LEU A 130 -5.84 -4.02 14.51
C LEU A 130 -6.46 -3.01 13.53
N ILE A 131 -5.63 -2.35 12.71
CA ILE A 131 -6.12 -1.37 11.72
C ILE A 131 -7.02 -2.06 10.69
N ALA A 132 -6.62 -3.22 10.16
CA ALA A 132 -7.47 -3.98 9.23
C ALA A 132 -8.82 -4.39 9.86
N ARG A 133 -8.84 -4.74 11.15
CA ARG A 133 -10.08 -5.06 11.86
C ARG A 133 -10.96 -3.84 12.11
N ILE A 134 -10.37 -2.70 12.45
CA ILE A 134 -11.09 -1.44 12.66
C ILE A 134 -11.78 -1.04 11.36
N ASP A 135 -11.04 -0.99 10.26
CA ASP A 135 -11.58 -0.55 8.97
C ASP A 135 -12.60 -1.56 8.40
N ASN A 136 -12.53 -2.84 8.74
CA ASN A 136 -13.50 -3.84 8.27
C ASN A 136 -14.76 -3.98 9.14
N ASN A 137 -14.67 -3.78 10.46
CA ASN A 137 -15.74 -4.15 11.39
C ASN A 137 -16.24 -2.99 12.27
N ALA A 138 -15.37 -2.03 12.58
CA ALA A 138 -15.71 -0.95 13.49
C ALA A 138 -16.31 0.25 12.75
N LEU A 139 -15.88 0.48 11.51
CA LEU A 139 -16.53 1.40 10.59
C LEU A 139 -17.78 0.69 10.03
N GLN A 140 -18.94 0.97 10.62
CA GLN A 140 -20.23 0.46 10.12
C GLN A 140 -20.72 1.26 8.90
N ASP A 141 -19.82 1.49 7.94
CA ASP A 141 -20.06 2.29 6.73
C ASP A 141 -20.58 1.45 5.54
N GLY A 142 -20.61 0.12 5.69
CA GLY A 142 -21.07 -0.81 4.67
C GLY A 142 -19.96 -1.32 3.73
N PHE A 143 -18.73 -0.84 3.89
CA PHE A 143 -17.58 -1.29 3.10
C PHE A 143 -16.93 -2.52 3.72
N ASN A 144 -16.54 -3.48 2.89
CA ASN A 144 -15.73 -4.63 3.30
C ASN A 144 -14.29 -4.44 2.85
N LEU A 145 -13.33 -4.75 3.72
CA LEU A 145 -11.92 -4.58 3.42
C LEU A 145 -11.48 -5.54 2.31
N TYR A 146 -11.00 -4.97 1.21
CA TYR A 146 -10.64 -5.69 0.00
C TYR A 146 -9.11 -5.75 -0.23
N PHE A 147 -8.41 -4.72 0.23
CA PHE A 147 -6.98 -4.55 0.02
C PHE A 147 -6.33 -3.96 1.27
N HIS A 148 -5.15 -4.49 1.63
CA HIS A 148 -4.38 -4.01 2.76
C HIS A 148 -2.89 -4.03 2.45
N LEU A 149 -2.26 -2.87 2.52
CA LEU A 149 -0.81 -2.74 2.56
C LEU A 149 -0.36 -2.15 3.90
N PHE A 150 0.64 -2.79 4.47
CA PHE A 150 1.39 -2.24 5.60
C PHE A 150 2.80 -1.91 5.11
N ILE A 151 3.18 -0.64 5.21
CA ILE A 151 4.49 -0.16 4.76
C ILE A 151 5.26 0.30 5.98
N PHE A 152 6.48 -0.20 6.15
CA PHE A 152 7.34 0.22 7.26
C PHE A 152 8.77 0.47 6.82
N THR A 153 9.52 1.13 7.71
CA THR A 153 10.90 1.54 7.49
C THR A 153 11.81 0.90 8.53
N LYS A 154 13.10 0.78 8.21
CA LYS A 154 14.14 0.31 9.14
C LYS A 154 14.32 1.18 10.40
N ASP A 155 13.77 2.40 10.43
CA ASP A 155 13.81 3.30 11.61
C ASP A 155 12.48 3.27 12.38
N GLY A 156 11.63 2.27 12.12
CA GLY A 156 10.40 2.06 12.87
C GLY A 156 9.19 2.91 12.45
N LYS A 157 9.32 3.77 11.44
CA LYS A 157 8.17 4.51 10.87
C LYS A 157 7.33 3.61 9.98
N TRP A 158 6.02 3.80 9.98
CA TRP A 158 5.08 2.99 9.20
C TRP A 158 3.88 3.79 8.69
N THR A 159 3.21 3.25 7.68
CA THR A 159 1.90 3.71 7.20
C THR A 159 1.09 2.53 6.68
N VAL A 160 -0.21 2.73 6.49
CA VAL A 160 -1.14 1.72 6.01
C VAL A 160 -1.96 2.30 4.86
N ILE A 161 -2.09 1.54 3.78
CA ILE A 161 -2.96 1.86 2.65
C ILE A 161 -4.01 0.76 2.56
N GLN A 162 -5.27 1.15 2.62
CA GLN A 162 -6.40 0.23 2.57
C GLN A 162 -7.42 0.68 1.53
N GLN A 163 -8.18 -0.28 1.03
CA GLN A 163 -9.34 -0.05 0.19
C GLN A 163 -10.47 -0.94 0.68
N GLY A 164 -11.58 -0.32 1.06
CA GLY A 164 -12.85 -1.00 1.27
C GLY A 164 -13.62 -1.13 -0.05
N MET A 165 -14.65 -1.96 -0.10
CA MET A 165 -15.58 -2.01 -1.22
C MET A 165 -17.00 -2.18 -0.70
N ASP A 166 -17.92 -1.38 -1.21
CA ASP A 166 -19.36 -1.59 -1.06
C ASP A 166 -19.97 -1.95 -2.43
N GLU A 167 -20.31 -3.22 -2.57
CA GLU A 167 -20.91 -3.76 -3.80
C GLU A 167 -22.36 -3.31 -4.01
N LYS A 168 -23.01 -2.71 -3.00
CA LYS A 168 -24.36 -2.16 -3.11
C LYS A 168 -24.36 -0.75 -3.68
N SER A 169 -23.53 0.14 -3.13
CA SER A 169 -23.39 1.52 -3.64
C SER A 169 -22.51 1.61 -4.89
N LEU A 170 -21.70 0.59 -5.15
CA LEU A 170 -20.69 0.55 -6.22
C LEU A 170 -19.56 1.57 -6.02
N TYR A 171 -19.09 1.74 -4.77
CA TYR A 171 -17.95 2.58 -4.41
C TYR A 171 -16.86 1.79 -3.64
N ALA A 172 -15.65 2.35 -3.61
CA ALA A 172 -14.47 1.84 -2.90
C ALA A 172 -13.56 2.95 -2.38
#